data_AF-A0A924VI51-F1
#
_entry.id   AF-A0A924VI51-F1
#
_cell.length_a   1.000
_cell.length_b   1.000
_cell.length_c   1.000
_cell.angle_alpha   90.00
_cell.angle_beta   90.00
_cell.angle_gamma   90.00
#
_symmetry.space_group_name_H-M   'P 1'
#
loop_
_entity.id
_entity.type
_entity.pdbx_description
1 polymer ?
#
loop_
_entity_poly.entity_id
_entity_poly.type
_entity_poly.pdbx_seq_one_letter_code
_entity_poly.pdbx_strand_id
1 'polypeptide(L)' 'PYGVTCNTLVPGFVMTPLNARLSSDPEKMAALAARTMVGRNGLPEDFAGAAVFLASRASAYVTGQAIFVDGGFSVH' A
#
# COMPACT_ATOMS: atom_id res chain seq x y z
N PRO A 1 -3.04 -25.06 -8.80
CA PRO A 1 -3.84 -25.57 -9.94
C PRO A 1 -4.17 -24.40 -10.90
N TYR A 2 -4.03 -24.57 -12.22
CA TYR A 2 -4.07 -23.54 -13.28
C TYR A 2 -2.81 -22.66 -13.49
N GLY A 3 -1.77 -22.79 -12.65
CA GLY A 3 -0.54 -22.00 -12.82
C GLY A 3 -0.69 -20.50 -12.56
N VAL A 4 -1.76 -20.10 -11.87
CA VAL A 4 -2.04 -18.70 -11.50
C VAL A 4 -1.74 -18.51 -10.01
N THR A 5 -0.96 -17.47 -9.69
CA THR A 5 -0.76 -16.99 -8.31
C THR A 5 -1.81 -15.95 -7.97
N CYS A 6 -2.28 -15.94 -6.72
CA CYS A 6 -3.24 -14.96 -6.22
C CYS A 6 -2.71 -14.35 -4.92
N ASN A 7 -2.59 -13.02 -4.86
CA ASN A 7 -2.06 -12.29 -3.71
C ASN A 7 -2.85 -10.99 -3.50
N THR A 8 -2.60 -10.32 -2.37
CA THR A 8 -3.28 -9.08 -1.99
C THR A 8 -2.25 -8.02 -1.62
N LEU A 9 -2.43 -6.80 -2.15
CA LEU A 9 -1.75 -5.61 -1.66
C LEU A 9 -2.69 -4.89 -0.70
N VAL A 10 -2.25 -4.69 0.54
CA VAL A 10 -3.03 -4.05 1.60
C VAL A 10 -2.52 -2.62 1.78
N PRO A 11 -3.27 -1.60 1.35
CA PRO A 11 -2.85 -0.21 1.46
C PRO A 11 -3.02 0.31 2.89
N GLY A 12 -2.15 1.27 3.25
CA GLY A 12 -2.42 2.20 4.35
C GLY A 12 -3.33 3.34 3.90
N PHE A 13 -3.15 4.52 4.48
CA PHE A 13 -3.79 5.71 3.96
C PHE A 13 -3.06 6.22 2.70
N VAL A 14 -3.76 6.24 1.56
CA VAL A 14 -3.22 6.62 0.25
C VAL A 14 -3.90 7.87 -0.29
N MET A 15 -3.10 8.77 -0.85
CA MET A 15 -3.59 9.97 -1.51
C MET A 15 -4.14 9.64 -2.89
N THR A 16 -5.47 9.68 -2.98
CA THR A 16 -6.22 9.46 -4.22
C THR A 16 -7.32 10.51 -4.34
N PRO A 17 -7.87 10.74 -5.56
CA PRO A 17 -9.00 11.65 -5.74
C PRO A 17 -10.21 11.32 -4.84
N LEU A 18 -10.40 10.04 -4.50
CA LEU A 18 -11.47 9.58 -3.59
C LEU A 18 -11.34 10.18 -2.19
N ASN A 19 -10.11 10.43 -1.73
CA ASN A 19 -9.79 10.98 -0.41
C ASN A 19 -9.56 12.50 -0.42
N ALA A 20 -9.82 13.19 -1.54
CA ALA A 20 -9.50 14.61 -1.72
C ALA A 20 -10.16 15.53 -0.67
N ARG A 21 -11.35 15.17 -0.16
CA ARG A 21 -12.01 15.91 0.94
C ARG A 21 -11.30 15.77 2.29
N LEU A 22 -10.60 14.67 2.52
CA LEU A 22 -9.79 14.51 3.73
C LEU A 22 -8.45 15.24 3.56
N SER A 23 -7.91 15.26 2.34
CA SER A 23 -6.69 15.99 1.99
C SER A 23 -6.79 17.51 2.17
N SER A 24 -8.00 18.08 2.29
CA SER A 24 -8.18 19.51 2.58
C SER A 24 -8.00 19.88 4.05
N ASP A 25 -7.70 18.91 4.92
CA ASP A 25 -7.41 19.11 6.34
C ASP A 25 -5.93 18.74 6.62
N PRO A 26 -5.02 19.74 6.62
CA PRO A 26 -3.59 19.49 6.79
C PRO A 26 -3.22 18.84 8.13
N GLU A 27 -3.95 19.13 9.21
CA GLU A 27 -3.70 18.55 10.53
C GLU A 27 -4.02 17.05 10.52
N LYS A 28 -5.15 16.66 9.93
CA LYS A 28 -5.49 15.22 9.77
C LYS A 28 -4.48 14.51 8.87
N MET A 29 -4.01 15.15 7.81
CA MET A 29 -2.98 14.57 6.93
C MET A 29 -1.66 14.35 7.67
N ALA A 30 -1.23 15.32 8.48
CA ALA A 30 -0.04 15.18 9.32
C ALA A 30 -0.21 14.08 10.37
N ALA A 31 -1.38 14.00 11.02
CA ALA A 31 -1.67 12.96 12.00
C ALA A 31 -1.66 11.55 11.40
N LEU A 32 -2.19 11.35 10.19
CA LEU A 32 -2.14 10.07 9.48
C LEU A 32 -0.70 9.72 9.06
N ALA A 33 0.06 10.70 8.57
CA ALA A 33 1.46 10.50 8.20
C ALA A 33 2.31 10.07 9.41
N ALA A 34 2.09 10.69 10.57
CA ALA A 34 2.82 10.39 11.81
C ALA A 34 2.56 8.97 12.34
N ARG A 35 1.48 8.30 11.91
CA ARG A 35 1.20 6.89 12.25
C ARG A 35 1.96 5.90 11.37
N THR A 36 2.53 6.35 10.26
CA THR A 36 3.39 5.52 9.42
C THR A 36 4.83 5.59 9.95
N MET A 37 5.56 4.48 9.87
CA MET A 37 6.99 4.46 10.19
C MET A 37 7.83 5.21 9.14
N VAL A 38 7.30 5.37 7.94
CA VAL A 38 7.94 6.14 6.84
C VAL A 38 7.75 7.66 7.02
N GLY A 39 6.81 8.10 7.87
CA GLY A 39 6.56 9.51 8.17
C GLY A 39 5.80 10.28 7.09
N ARG A 40 5.09 9.59 6.19
CA ARG A 40 4.24 10.21 5.15
C ARG A 40 3.05 9.35 4.77
N ASN A 41 2.02 9.98 4.23
CA ASN A 41 0.91 9.26 3.61
C ASN A 41 1.37 8.58 2.30
N GLY A 42 0.73 7.46 1.97
CA GLY A 42 1.03 6.70 0.76
C GLY A 42 0.62 7.44 -0.51
N LEU A 43 1.31 7.15 -1.60
CA LEU A 43 1.02 7.61 -2.94
C LEU A 43 0.72 6.40 -3.85
N PRO A 44 -0.01 6.56 -4.96
CA PRO A 44 -0.25 5.47 -5.91
C PRO A 44 1.05 4.80 -6.40
N GLU A 45 2.13 5.56 -6.55
CA GLU A 45 3.43 5.09 -7.02
C GLU A 45 4.10 4.09 -6.06
N ASP A 46 3.76 4.14 -4.76
CA ASP A 46 4.31 3.21 -3.75
C ASP A 46 3.89 1.76 -4.00
N PHE A 47 2.79 1.55 -4.73
CA PHE A 47 2.27 0.22 -5.05
C PHE A 47 2.87 -0.36 -6.34
N ALA A 48 3.43 0.48 -7.21
CA ALA A 48 3.86 0.07 -8.55
C ALA A 48 4.92 -1.03 -8.49
N GLY A 49 5.93 -0.88 -7.64
CA GLY A 49 6.99 -1.90 -7.47
C GLY A 49 6.44 -3.22 -6.94
N ALA A 50 5.55 -3.18 -5.94
CA ALA A 50 4.95 -4.38 -5.37
C ALA A 50 4.03 -5.10 -6.37
N ALA A 51 3.25 -4.34 -7.16
CA ALA A 51 2.41 -4.88 -8.21
C ALA A 51 3.24 -5.55 -9.32
N VAL A 52 4.32 -4.89 -9.77
CA VAL A 52 5.25 -5.47 -10.76
C VAL A 52 5.90 -6.73 -10.21
N PHE A 53 6.37 -6.73 -8.97
CA PHE A 53 6.92 -7.92 -8.32
C PHE A 53 5.93 -9.08 -8.37
N LEU A 54 4.70 -8.88 -7.88
CA LEU A 54 3.65 -9.91 -7.83
C LEU A 54 3.16 -10.39 -9.20
N ALA A 55 3.30 -9.55 -10.24
CA ALA A 55 2.98 -9.90 -11.63
C ALA A 55 4.17 -10.54 -12.37
N SER A 56 5.37 -10.56 -11.78
CA SER A 56 6.58 -11.04 -12.43
C SER A 56 6.92 -12.49 -12.08
N ARG A 57 7.91 -13.06 -12.77
CA ARG A 57 8.46 -14.38 -12.40
C ARG A 57 9.18 -14.38 -11.06
N ALA A 58 9.55 -13.22 -10.52
CA ALA A 58 10.25 -13.13 -9.22
C ALA A 58 9.37 -13.63 -8.06
N SER A 59 8.04 -13.59 -8.22
CA SER A 59 7.07 -14.08 -7.24
C SER A 59 6.46 -15.44 -7.62
N ALA A 60 7.08 -16.23 -8.50
CA ALA A 60 6.50 -17.47 -9.03
C ALA A 60 6.13 -18.53 -7.97
N TYR A 61 6.70 -18.44 -6.76
CA TYR A 61 6.38 -19.30 -5.62
C TYR A 61 5.70 -18.55 -4.45
N VAL A 62 5.22 -17.32 -4.69
CA VAL A 62 4.51 -16.48 -3.72
C VAL A 62 3.04 -16.41 -4.11
N THR A 63 2.19 -17.09 -3.35
CA THR A 63 0.74 -17.06 -3.52
C THR A 63 0.04 -17.13 -2.15
N GLY A 64 -1.17 -16.59 -2.07
CA GLY A 64 -1.98 -16.54 -0.85
C GLY A 64 -1.51 -15.50 0.18
N GLN A 65 -0.62 -14.57 -0.21
CA GLN A 65 -0.07 -13.59 0.72
C GLN A 65 -0.85 -12.28 0.72
N ALA A 66 -0.97 -11.67 1.90
CA ALA A 66 -1.35 -10.29 2.09
C ALA A 66 -0.09 -9.46 2.38
N ILE A 67 0.31 -8.63 1.42
CA ILE A 67 1.48 -7.77 1.53
C ILE A 67 1.00 -6.37 1.85
N PHE A 68 1.37 -5.88 3.03
CA PHE A 68 1.07 -4.54 3.48
C PHE A 68 2.02 -3.55 2.80
N VAL A 69 1.45 -2.63 2.02
CA VAL A 69 2.14 -1.52 1.38
C VAL A 69 1.56 -0.24 1.98
N ASP A 70 1.91 -0.01 3.24
CA ASP A 70 1.24 0.96 4.10
C ASP A 70 2.22 1.84 4.90
N GLY A 71 3.52 1.76 4.60
CA GLY A 71 4.54 2.50 5.32
C GLY A 71 4.67 2.11 6.80
N GLY A 72 4.23 0.92 7.19
CA GLY A 72 4.24 0.43 8.58
C GLY A 72 3.02 0.83 9.40
N PHE A 73 1.97 1.36 8.76
CA PHE A 73 0.76 1.84 9.43
C PHE A 73 0.04 0.74 10.23
N SER A 74 0.05 -0.51 9.77
CA SER A 74 -0.73 -1.60 10.38
C SER A 74 -0.03 -2.33 11.52
N VAL A 75 1.26 -2.06 11.77
CA VAL A 75 2.07 -2.79 12.77
C VAL A 75 2.36 -1.98 14.03
N HIS A 76 1.78 -0.77 14.14
CA HIS A 76 1.89 0.11 15.30
C HIS A 76 0.60 0.17 16.10
#